data_AF-A0A1F8MKC9-F1
#
_entry.id   AF-A0A1F8MKC9-F1
#
_cell.length_a   1.000
_cell.length_b   1.000
_cell.length_c   1.000
_cell.angle_alpha   90.00
_cell.angle_beta   90.00
_cell.angle_gamma   90.00
#
_symmetry.space_group_name_H-M   'P 1'
#
loop_
_entity.id
_entity.type
_entity.pdbx_description
1 polymer ?
#
loop_
_entity_poly.entity_id
_entity_poly.type
_entity_poly.pdbx_seq_one_letter_code
_entity_poly.pdbx_strand_id
1 'polypeptide(L)'
;MLAVLKRAGVIMLTPIIIVITPIFYPVFACVTAIGSIRLVYVERRRKSRPVIATGLSCSIDNDCPPGYVCIDGRCMPHNAN
;
A
#
# COMPACT_ATOMS: atom_id res chain seq x y z
N MET A 1 25.52 -38.36 23.99
CA MET A 1 26.21 -37.13 24.44
C MET A 1 25.74 -35.86 23.71
N LEU A 2 25.61 -35.86 22.36
CA LEU A 2 25.12 -34.69 21.59
C LEU A 2 23.73 -34.14 22.00
N ALA A 3 22.79 -34.99 22.44
CA ALA A 3 21.45 -34.55 22.85
C ALA A 3 21.44 -33.72 24.14
N VAL A 4 22.41 -33.90 25.04
CA VAL A 4 22.52 -33.15 26.30
C VAL A 4 23.18 -31.78 26.07
N LEU A 5 24.18 -31.69 25.18
CA LEU A 5 24.74 -30.40 24.74
C LEU A 5 23.67 -29.54 24.05
N LYS A 6 22.83 -30.14 23.19
CA LYS A 6 21.74 -29.43 22.51
C LYS A 6 20.66 -28.95 23.50
N ARG A 7 20.35 -29.75 24.54
CA ARG A 7 19.41 -29.35 25.61
C ARG A 7 19.98 -28.26 26.52
N ALA A 8 21.24 -28.36 26.92
CA ALA A 8 21.90 -27.33 27.73
C ALA A 8 22.00 -25.98 26.97
N GLY A 9 22.34 -26.02 25.68
CA GLY A 9 22.33 -24.84 24.81
C GLY A 9 20.93 -24.25 24.64
N VAL A 10 19.91 -25.09 24.47
CA VAL A 10 18.51 -24.64 24.38
C VAL A 10 18.05 -24.01 25.71
N ILE A 11 18.35 -24.60 26.86
CA ILE A 11 17.97 -24.05 28.17
C ILE A 11 18.61 -22.68 28.42
N MET A 12 19.88 -22.48 28.02
CA MET A 12 20.54 -21.18 28.17
C MET A 12 20.02 -20.12 27.17
N LEU A 13 19.59 -20.53 25.98
CA LEU A 13 19.03 -19.64 24.96
C LEU A 13 17.55 -19.33 25.18
N THR A 14 16.80 -20.21 25.85
CA THR A 14 15.36 -20.00 26.13
C THR A 14 15.02 -18.72 26.89
N PRO A 15 15.70 -18.32 27.99
CA PRO A 15 15.37 -17.06 28.67
C PRO A 15 15.71 -15.84 27.81
N ILE A 16 16.78 -15.91 27.03
CA ILE A 16 17.20 -14.84 26.12
C ILE A 16 16.13 -14.64 25.04
N ILE A 17 15.64 -15.71 24.43
CA ILE A 17 14.57 -15.66 23.41
C ILE A 17 13.26 -15.14 24.04
N ILE A 18 12.89 -15.58 25.25
CA ILE A 18 11.68 -15.12 25.94
C ILE A 18 11.69 -13.61 26.22
N VAL A 19 12.86 -13.02 26.45
CA VAL A 19 12.98 -11.56 26.69
C VAL A 19 13.14 -10.78 25.38
N ILE A 20 13.91 -11.31 24.43
CA ILE A 20 14.23 -10.62 23.17
C ILE A 20 13.06 -10.69 22.18
N THR A 21 12.44 -11.85 22.00
CA THR A 21 11.33 -12.01 21.06
C THR A 21 10.17 -11.04 21.30
N PRO A 22 9.66 -10.79 22.53
CA PRO A 22 8.59 -9.81 22.73
C PRO A 22 9.03 -8.35 22.60
N ILE A 23 10.33 -8.05 22.56
CA ILE A 23 10.84 -6.70 22.30
C ILE A 23 11.01 -6.48 20.79
N PHE A 24 11.53 -7.49 20.10
CA PHE A 24 11.77 -7.41 18.66
C PHE A 24 10.51 -7.64 17.83
N TYR A 25 9.59 -8.48 18.30
CA TYR A 25 8.32 -8.78 17.63
C TYR A 25 7.41 -7.55 17.45
N PRO A 26 7.15 -6.69 18.45
CA PRO A 26 6.32 -5.50 18.27
C PRO A 26 6.99 -4.49 17.35
N VAL A 27 8.31 -4.32 17.43
CA VAL A 27 9.05 -3.43 16.52
C VAL A 27 8.96 -3.93 15.09
N PHE A 28 9.16 -5.23 14.86
CA PHE A 28 9.06 -5.85 13.54
C PHE A 28 7.63 -5.80 12.98
N ALA A 29 6.62 -6.08 13.81
CA ALA A 29 5.21 -5.94 13.47
C ALA A 29 4.88 -4.48 13.08
N CYS A 30 5.39 -3.49 13.82
CA CYS A 30 5.24 -2.08 13.48
C CYS A 30 5.93 -1.72 12.16
N VAL A 31 7.16 -2.17 11.91
CA VAL A 31 7.88 -1.87 10.64
C VAL A 31 7.14 -2.46 9.44
N THR A 32 6.66 -3.70 9.53
CA THR A 32 5.91 -4.36 8.45
C THR A 32 4.54 -3.71 8.22
N ALA A 33 3.84 -3.31 9.27
CA ALA A 33 2.60 -2.54 9.18
C ALA A 33 2.82 -1.17 8.52
N ILE A 34 3.83 -0.40 8.96
CA ILE A 34 4.14 0.92 8.38
C ILE A 34 4.57 0.77 6.90
N GLY A 35 5.39 -0.24 6.57
CA GLY A 35 5.84 -0.50 5.21
C GLY A 35 4.69 -0.83 4.25
N SER A 36 3.79 -1.74 4.66
CA SER A 36 2.60 -2.08 3.86
C SER A 36 1.64 -0.89 3.72
N ILE A 37 1.44 -0.09 4.78
CA ILE A 37 0.65 1.15 4.70
C ILE A 37 1.23 2.12 3.66
N ARG A 38 2.56 2.28 3.58
CA ARG A 38 3.20 3.14 2.58
C ARG A 38 2.96 2.66 1.16
N LEU A 39 3.08 1.35 0.91
CA LEU A 39 2.81 0.76 -0.41
C LEU A 39 1.33 0.94 -0.81
N VAL A 40 0.41 0.63 0.09
CA VAL A 40 -1.04 0.82 -0.15
C VAL A 40 -1.39 2.29 -0.33
N TYR A 41 -0.76 3.20 0.41
CA TYR A 41 -0.97 4.64 0.27
C TYR A 41 -0.51 5.15 -1.10
N VAL A 42 0.65 4.69 -1.59
CA VAL A 42 1.17 5.05 -2.91
C VAL A 42 0.31 4.46 -4.03
N GLU A 43 -0.18 3.23 -3.88
CA GLU A 43 -1.09 2.62 -4.83
C GLU A 43 -2.45 3.32 -4.87
N ARG A 44 -3.05 3.65 -3.71
CA ARG A 44 -4.27 4.45 -3.66
C ARG A 44 -4.06 5.80 -4.34
N ARG A 45 -2.94 6.49 -4.12
CA ARG A 45 -2.62 7.75 -4.83
C ARG A 45 -2.59 7.59 -6.35
N ARG A 46 -2.15 6.45 -6.89
CA ARG A 46 -2.19 6.18 -8.34
C ARG A 46 -3.61 5.88 -8.83
N LYS A 47 -4.40 5.09 -8.10
CA LYS A 47 -5.78 4.73 -8.48
C LYS A 47 -6.79 5.86 -8.25
N SER A 48 -6.45 6.82 -7.40
CA SER A 48 -7.15 8.09 -7.21
C SER A 48 -6.69 9.20 -8.17
N ARG A 49 -5.86 8.90 -9.17
CA ARG A 49 -5.89 9.72 -10.39
C ARG A 49 -7.19 9.32 -11.08
N PRO A 50 -8.24 10.15 -11.05
CA PRO A 50 -9.33 9.92 -11.98
C PRO A 50 -8.66 9.91 -13.36
N VAL A 51 -8.86 8.82 -14.11
CA VAL A 51 -8.54 8.77 -15.54
C VAL A 51 -9.54 9.70 -16.20
N ILE A 52 -9.44 10.99 -15.88
CA ILE A 52 -10.01 12.06 -16.67
C ILE A 52 -9.14 11.99 -17.88
N ALA A 53 -9.73 11.49 -18.93
CA ALA A 53 -9.10 11.32 -20.18
C ALA A 53 -8.89 12.70 -20.83
N THR A 54 -7.94 13.46 -20.28
CA THR A 54 -7.35 14.64 -20.92
C THR A 54 -6.59 14.27 -22.22
N GLY A 55 -6.66 13.00 -22.63
CA GLY A 55 -6.31 12.48 -23.96
C GLY A 55 -7.37 11.57 -24.59
N LEU A 56 -8.62 11.49 -24.10
CA LEU A 56 -9.70 10.94 -24.93
C LEU A 56 -10.15 12.04 -25.88
N SER A 57 -10.10 11.73 -27.17
CA SER A 57 -10.85 12.49 -28.14
C SER A 57 -12.33 12.11 -28.00
N CYS A 58 -13.20 13.11 -27.90
CA CYS A 58 -14.65 12.92 -27.87
C CYS A 58 -15.29 13.54 -29.12
N SER A 59 -16.43 13.00 -29.54
CA SER A 59 -17.26 13.60 -30.60
C SER A 59 -18.58 14.13 -30.03
N ILE A 60 -19.10 13.49 -28.98
CA ILE A 60 -20.32 13.88 -28.27
C ILE A 60 -20.12 13.79 -26.75
N ASP A 61 -20.96 14.48 -25.98
CA ASP A 61 -20.87 14.50 -24.51
C ASP A 61 -20.96 13.10 -23.87
N ASN A 62 -21.70 12.18 -24.49
CA ASN A 62 -21.84 10.80 -24.01
C ASN A 62 -20.56 9.96 -24.14
N ASP A 63 -19.57 10.41 -24.91
CA ASP A 63 -18.25 9.77 -24.97
C ASP A 63 -17.43 10.06 -23.70
N CYS A 64 -17.80 11.11 -22.98
CA CYS A 64 -17.12 11.54 -21.76
C CYS A 64 -17.73 10.87 -20.52
N PRO A 65 -16.89 10.59 -19.50
CA PRO A 65 -17.37 10.08 -18.22
C PRO A 65 -18.32 11.08 -17.53
N PRO A 66 -19.20 10.62 -16.63
CA PRO A 66 -20.16 11.49 -15.96
C PRO A 66 -19.45 12.64 -15.21
N GLY A 67 -19.96 13.86 -15.39
CA GLY A 67 -19.37 15.09 -14.85
C GLY A 67 -18.42 15.83 -15.82
N TYR A 68 -18.22 15.28 -17.02
CA TYR A 68 -17.44 15.89 -18.11
C TYR A 68 -18.32 16.11 -19.35
N VAL A 69 -17.99 17.14 -20.13
CA VAL A 69 -18.64 17.51 -21.39
C VAL A 69 -17.59 17.61 -22.50
N CYS A 70 -17.99 17.40 -23.75
CA CYS A 70 -17.09 17.43 -24.89
C CYS A 70 -16.94 18.86 -25.41
N ILE A 71 -15.74 19.45 -25.24
CA ILE A 71 -15.41 20.79 -25.71
C ILE A 71 -14.15 20.70 -26.58
N ASP A 72 -14.25 21.15 -27.83
CA ASP A 72 -13.16 21.11 -28.83
C ASP A 72 -12.53 19.71 -28.97
N GLY A 73 -13.37 18.67 -28.93
CA GLY A 73 -12.96 17.28 -29.05
C GLY A 73 -12.23 16.72 -27.83
N ARG A 74 -12.32 17.38 -26.67
CA ARG A 74 -11.73 16.94 -25.40
C ARG A 74 -12.77 16.97 -24.27
N CYS A 75 -12.69 15.97 -23.38
CA CYS A 75 -13.56 15.95 -22.20
C CYS A 75 -13.08 16.96 -21.15
N MET A 76 -13.87 18.02 -20.93
CA MET A 76 -13.65 19.04 -19.91
C MET A 76 -14.67 18.90 -18.76
N PRO A 77 -14.30 19.19 -17.51
CA PRO A 77 -15.24 19.11 -16.39
C PRO A 77 -16.33 20.18 -16.52
N HIS A 78 -17.58 19.83 -16.23
CA HIS A 78 -18.75 20.72 -16.36
C HIS A 78 -18.66 22.00 -15.51
N ASN A 79 -17.83 22.02 -14.47
CA ASN A 79 -17.69 23.13 -13.51
C ASN A 79 -16.43 23.99 -13.71
N ALA A 80 -15.69 23.83 -14.82
CA ALA A 80 -14.58 24.72 -15.14
C ALA A 80 -15.10 25.90 -15.97
N ASN A 81 -15.71 26.87 -15.29
CA ASN A 81 -16.06 28.18 -15.87
C ASN A 81 -15.42 29.32 -15.08
#